data_AF-A0A2V5W6V2-F1
#
_entry.id   AF-A0A2V5W6V2-F1
#
_cell.length_a   1.000
_cell.length_b   1.000
_cell.length_c   1.000
_cell.angle_alpha   90.00
_cell.angle_beta   90.00
_cell.angle_gamma   90.00
#
_symmetry.space_group_name_H-M   'P 1'
#
loop_
_entity.id
_entity.type
_entity.pdbx_description
1 polymer ?
#
loop_
_entity_poly.entity_id
_entity_poly.type
_entity_poly.pdbx_seq_one_letter_code
_entity_poly.pdbx_strand_id
1 'polypeptide(L)'
;MSATVAKIQDYAVIGDGRSGALISNRGSIDWLCWPRFDSASIFAALVDPQIGGAWSIRPAQGSNFSRRYINKTNVIETTFSNASDKVVLTDFMPVASEEQKRQMLWPEHELVRHVKCEWGEMELIVDFNPRLDYGRVCPEIKNARKLGW
;
A
#
# COMPACT_ATOMS: atom_id res chain seq x y z
N MET A 1 9.64 -16.49 -9.57
CA MET A 1 10.78 -16.00 -8.74
C MET A 1 10.25 -15.82 -7.33
N SER A 2 10.88 -16.42 -6.31
CA SER A 2 10.39 -16.30 -4.93
C SER A 2 10.56 -14.85 -4.46
N ALA A 3 9.46 -14.16 -4.19
CA ALA A 3 9.51 -12.89 -3.49
C ALA A 3 10.23 -13.12 -2.15
N THR A 4 11.32 -12.39 -1.91
CA THR A 4 12.00 -12.42 -0.61
C THR A 4 11.07 -11.77 0.40
N VAL A 5 10.63 -12.54 1.40
CA VAL A 5 9.79 -12.02 2.50
C VAL A 5 10.58 -10.95 3.26
N ALA A 6 9.98 -9.79 3.50
CA ALA A 6 10.62 -8.74 4.28
C ALA A 6 10.70 -9.18 5.76
N LYS A 7 11.71 -8.71 6.49
CA LYS A 7 11.76 -8.95 7.94
C LYS A 7 10.67 -8.11 8.61
N ILE A 8 10.23 -8.52 9.81
CA ILE A 8 9.21 -7.77 10.58
C ILE A 8 9.62 -6.29 10.76
N GLN A 9 10.89 -6.03 11.08
CA GLN A 9 11.45 -4.68 11.23
C GLN A 9 11.43 -3.83 9.94
N ASP A 10 11.28 -4.48 8.79
CA ASP A 10 11.24 -3.81 7.49
C ASP A 10 9.83 -3.36 7.12
N TYR A 11 8.83 -3.56 7.97
CA TYR A 11 7.47 -3.08 7.74
C TYR A 11 7.20 -1.73 8.42
N ALA A 12 6.48 -0.87 7.71
CA ALA A 12 5.83 0.31 8.25
C ALA A 12 4.31 0.04 8.35
N VAL A 13 3.64 0.66 9.32
CA VAL A 13 2.18 0.58 9.50
C VAL A 13 1.49 1.88 9.11
N ILE A 14 0.40 1.78 8.36
CA ILE A 14 -0.57 2.87 8.14
C ILE A 14 -1.98 2.41 8.52
N GLY A 15 -2.87 3.34 8.86
CA GLY A 15 -4.25 3.06 9.27
C GLY A 15 -5.10 4.31 9.35
N ASP A 16 -6.42 4.13 9.24
CA ASP A 16 -7.45 5.19 9.33
C ASP A 16 -8.17 5.18 10.70
N GLY A 17 -7.66 4.39 11.65
CA GLY A 17 -8.28 4.14 12.95
C GLY A 17 -9.36 3.04 12.95
N ARG A 18 -9.69 2.46 11.79
CA ARG A 18 -10.64 1.35 11.64
C ARG A 18 -9.96 0.11 11.07
N SER A 19 -8.99 0.28 10.18
CA SER A 19 -8.16 -0.77 9.62
C SER A 19 -6.69 -0.40 9.55
N GLY A 20 -5.85 -1.36 9.12
CA GLY A 20 -4.42 -1.13 8.98
C GLY A 20 -3.75 -1.94 7.88
N ALA A 21 -2.70 -1.36 7.30
CA ALA A 21 -1.86 -1.95 6.28
C ALA A 21 -0.41 -2.04 6.75
N LEU A 22 0.30 -3.09 6.33
CA LEU A 22 1.75 -3.22 6.55
C LEU A 22 2.50 -3.13 5.23
N ILE A 23 3.43 -2.18 5.17
CA ILE A 23 4.17 -1.78 3.98
C ILE A 23 5.65 -2.15 4.12
N SER A 24 6.10 -3.06 3.29
CA SER A 24 7.50 -3.46 3.15
C SER A 24 8.37 -2.27 2.71
N ASN A 25 9.65 -2.29 3.10
CA ASN A 25 10.64 -1.32 2.64
C ASN A 25 10.91 -1.31 1.13
N ARG A 26 10.33 -2.28 0.41
CA ARG A 26 10.39 -2.39 -1.06
C ARG A 26 9.13 -1.89 -1.77
N GLY A 27 8.23 -1.18 -1.08
CA GLY A 27 7.02 -0.62 -1.68
C GLY A 27 5.88 -1.62 -1.87
N SER A 28 5.87 -2.72 -1.12
CA SER A 28 4.79 -3.71 -1.15
C SER A 28 3.90 -3.62 0.07
N ILE A 29 2.58 -3.64 -0.13
CA ILE A 29 1.59 -3.86 0.92
C ILE A 29 1.38 -5.36 1.02
N ASP A 30 1.93 -5.95 2.07
CA ASP A 30 1.91 -7.41 2.28
C ASP A 30 0.82 -7.85 3.27
N TRP A 31 0.25 -6.89 4.00
CA TRP A 31 -0.92 -7.09 4.84
C TRP A 31 -1.91 -5.96 4.69
N LEU A 32 -3.18 -6.30 4.54
CA LEU A 32 -4.30 -5.37 4.63
C LEU A 32 -5.53 -6.13 5.13
N CYS A 33 -5.95 -5.89 6.37
CA CYS A 33 -7.30 -6.22 6.79
C CYS A 33 -8.26 -5.14 6.29
N TRP A 34 -9.49 -5.50 5.91
CA TRP A 34 -10.46 -4.51 5.41
C TRP A 34 -11.90 -5.00 5.54
N PRO A 35 -12.87 -4.13 5.90
CA PRO A 35 -12.73 -2.70 6.22
C PRO A 35 -12.37 -2.43 7.69
N ARG A 36 -12.21 -3.47 8.52
CA ARG A 36 -11.91 -3.34 9.96
C ARG A 36 -10.72 -4.22 10.37
N PHE A 37 -10.10 -3.91 11.50
CA PHE A 37 -9.00 -4.71 12.06
C PHE A 37 -9.30 -6.20 12.25
N ASP A 38 -10.55 -6.54 12.59
CA ASP A 38 -11.03 -7.92 12.79
C ASP A 38 -11.59 -8.56 11.51
N SER A 39 -11.53 -7.85 10.37
CA SER A 39 -12.00 -8.38 9.09
C SER A 39 -10.94 -9.24 8.41
N ALA A 40 -11.40 -10.12 7.54
CA ALA A 40 -10.51 -10.94 6.72
C ALA A 40 -9.61 -10.07 5.83
N SER A 41 -8.43 -10.59 5.49
CA SER A 41 -7.45 -9.82 4.73
C SER A 41 -7.78 -9.75 3.24
N ILE A 42 -7.42 -8.63 2.61
CA ILE A 42 -7.28 -8.49 1.15
C ILE A 42 -5.88 -8.94 0.69
N PHE A 43 -4.86 -8.71 1.53
CA PHE A 43 -3.48 -9.15 1.32
C PHE A 43 -2.96 -9.82 2.58
N ALA A 44 -2.25 -10.93 2.41
CA ALA A 44 -1.70 -11.77 3.47
C ALA A 44 -0.32 -12.34 3.12
N ALA A 45 0.42 -11.71 2.21
CA ALA A 45 1.80 -12.11 1.88
C ALA A 45 2.74 -12.12 3.10
N LEU A 46 2.42 -11.36 4.16
CA LEU A 46 3.12 -11.43 5.44
C LEU A 46 3.03 -12.81 6.11
N VAL A 47 1.89 -13.50 5.96
CA VAL A 47 1.65 -14.83 6.54
C VAL A 47 2.10 -15.92 5.58
N ASP A 48 1.71 -15.79 4.31
CA ASP A 48 2.15 -16.70 3.25
C ASP A 48 2.43 -15.91 1.95
N PRO A 49 3.70 -15.76 1.54
CA PRO A 49 4.08 -14.98 0.37
C PRO A 49 3.67 -15.61 -0.96
N GLN A 50 3.32 -16.90 -0.99
CA GLN A 50 2.95 -17.60 -2.22
C GLN A 50 1.45 -17.46 -2.53
N ILE A 51 0.60 -17.53 -1.51
CA ILE A 51 -0.86 -17.49 -1.68
C ILE A 51 -1.51 -16.20 -1.20
N GLY A 52 -0.87 -15.46 -0.29
CA GLY A 52 -1.51 -14.37 0.45
C GLY A 52 -1.76 -13.11 -0.36
N GLY A 53 -1.11 -12.96 -1.52
CA GLY A 53 -1.28 -11.78 -2.37
C GLY A 53 -0.71 -10.50 -1.76
N ALA A 54 -0.48 -9.51 -2.60
CA ALA A 54 0.11 -8.23 -2.22
C ALA A 54 -0.23 -7.15 -3.24
N TRP A 55 0.06 -5.90 -2.88
CA TRP A 55 0.11 -4.79 -3.83
C TRP A 55 1.49 -4.16 -3.80
N SER A 56 2.28 -4.32 -4.86
CA SER A 56 3.63 -3.78 -4.96
C SER A 56 3.71 -2.67 -5.99
N ILE A 57 4.43 -1.59 -5.64
CA ILE A 57 4.91 -0.56 -6.55
C ILE A 57 6.40 -0.40 -6.29
N ARG A 58 7.23 -0.74 -7.27
CA ARG A 58 8.69 -0.79 -7.11
C ARG A 58 9.41 -0.45 -8.41
N PRO A 59 10.67 -0.01 -8.35
CA PRO A 59 11.49 0.13 -9.54
C PRO A 59 11.66 -1.18 -10.32
N ALA A 60 11.69 -1.09 -11.64
CA ALA A 60 11.90 -2.26 -12.51
C ALA A 60 13.31 -2.86 -12.37
N GLN A 61 14.28 -2.01 -12.02
CA GLN A 61 15.68 -2.36 -11.81
C GLN A 61 16.10 -2.10 -10.35
N GLY A 62 17.28 -2.56 -9.96
CA GLY A 62 17.79 -2.33 -8.60
C GLY A 62 17.94 -0.83 -8.28
N SER A 63 17.45 -0.42 -7.12
CA SER A 63 17.59 0.95 -6.61
C SER A 63 18.01 0.93 -5.14
N ASN A 64 18.57 2.04 -4.66
CA ASN A 64 18.59 2.32 -3.25
C ASN A 64 17.18 2.69 -2.78
N PHE A 65 16.91 2.51 -1.49
CA PHE A 65 15.67 2.97 -0.89
C PHE A 65 15.91 3.60 0.49
N SER A 66 15.04 4.54 0.84
CA SER A 66 14.94 5.06 2.20
C SER A 66 13.47 5.30 2.55
N ARG A 67 13.18 5.38 3.85
CA ARG A 67 11.82 5.57 4.33
C ARG A 67 11.74 6.54 5.49
N ARG A 68 10.62 7.25 5.56
CA ARG A 68 10.26 8.07 6.71
C ARG A 68 8.74 8.20 6.80
N TYR A 69 8.24 8.32 8.03
CA TYR A 69 6.93 8.92 8.22
C TYR A 69 7.03 10.42 8.01
N ILE A 70 6.03 11.01 7.35
CA ILE A 70 5.90 12.46 7.31
C ILE A 70 5.61 12.94 8.74
N ASN A 71 6.34 13.97 9.16
CA ASN A 71 6.37 14.44 10.55
C ASN A 71 4.95 14.65 11.11
N LYS A 72 4.68 14.06 12.29
CA LYS A 72 3.39 14.12 12.99
C LYS A 72 2.19 13.58 12.19
N THR A 73 2.41 12.64 11.28
CA THR A 73 1.34 11.98 10.52
C THR A 73 1.53 10.47 10.47
N ASN A 74 0.48 9.74 10.10
CA ASN A 74 0.56 8.32 9.74
C ASN A 74 0.63 8.12 8.22
N VAL A 75 1.44 8.96 7.55
CA VAL A 75 1.73 8.88 6.12
C VAL A 75 3.18 8.43 5.95
N ILE A 76 3.42 7.38 5.16
CA ILE A 76 4.76 6.86 4.90
C ILE A 76 5.23 7.26 3.51
N GLU A 77 6.47 7.75 3.42
CA GLU A 77 7.19 7.94 2.16
C GLU A 77 8.27 6.87 2.03
N THR A 78 8.23 6.15 0.91
CA THR A 78 9.32 5.30 0.44
C THR A 78 9.97 5.96 -0.77
N THR A 79 11.22 6.39 -0.61
CA THR A 79 12.01 6.97 -1.70
C THR A 79 12.80 5.86 -2.37
N PHE A 80 12.69 5.75 -3.69
CA PHE A 80 13.56 4.94 -4.53
C PHE A 80 14.50 5.86 -5.31
N SER A 81 15.80 5.55 -5.33
CA SER A 81 16.77 6.34 -6.09
C SER A 81 17.91 5.51 -6.67
N ASN A 82 18.42 5.99 -7.81
CA ASN A 82 19.67 5.54 -8.40
C ASN A 82 20.57 6.79 -8.67
N ALA A 83 21.57 6.68 -9.54
CA ALA A 83 22.47 7.80 -9.85
C ALA A 83 21.78 8.98 -10.56
N SER A 84 20.69 8.73 -11.28
CA SER A 84 20.06 9.69 -12.21
C SER A 84 18.60 10.02 -11.85
N ASP A 85 17.92 9.12 -11.14
CA ASP A 85 16.47 9.18 -10.95
C ASP A 85 16.09 9.09 -9.48
N LYS A 86 14.97 9.74 -9.13
CA LYS A 86 14.35 9.61 -7.82
C LYS A 86 12.83 9.64 -7.92
N VAL A 87 12.21 8.63 -7.35
CA VAL A 87 10.76 8.51 -7.19
C VAL A 87 10.42 8.39 -5.71
N VAL A 88 9.33 9.04 -5.31
CA VAL A 88 8.75 8.92 -3.97
C VAL A 88 7.38 8.25 -4.10
N LEU A 89 7.23 7.14 -3.40
CA LEU A 89 5.95 6.46 -3.18
C LEU A 89 5.42 6.89 -1.81
N THR A 90 4.27 7.54 -1.79
CA THR A 90 3.58 7.97 -0.58
C THR A 90 2.35 7.09 -0.37
N ASP A 91 2.31 6.37 0.75
CA ASP A 91 1.19 5.50 1.13
C ASP A 91 0.49 6.07 2.37
N PHE A 92 -0.84 6.16 2.32
CA PHE A 92 -1.66 6.58 3.46
C PHE A 92 -3.10 6.12 3.34
N MET A 93 -3.80 6.16 4.48
CA MET A 93 -5.24 5.98 4.55
C MET A 93 -5.84 7.32 5.03
N PRO A 94 -6.57 8.05 4.19
CA PRO A 94 -7.11 9.35 4.56
C PRO A 94 -8.15 9.19 5.67
N VAL A 95 -8.16 10.16 6.58
CA VAL A 95 -9.15 10.27 7.64
C VAL A 95 -9.88 11.60 7.48
N ALA A 96 -11.21 11.56 7.46
CA ALA A 96 -12.01 12.77 7.54
C ALA A 96 -11.74 13.49 8.87
N SER A 97 -11.81 14.81 8.87
CA SER A 97 -11.76 15.59 10.10
C SER A 97 -12.95 15.26 11.00
N GLU A 98 -12.82 15.51 12.30
CA GLU A 98 -13.94 15.30 13.25
C GLU A 98 -15.17 16.14 12.91
N GLU A 99 -14.98 17.30 12.28
CA GLU A 99 -16.07 18.13 11.76
C GLU A 99 -16.73 17.48 10.55
N GLN A 100 -15.94 16.99 9.58
CA GLN A 100 -16.44 16.31 8.39
C GLN A 100 -17.21 15.02 8.73
N LYS A 101 -16.72 14.25 9.71
CA LYS A 101 -17.40 13.04 10.22
C LYS A 101 -18.78 13.34 10.83
N ARG A 102 -19.00 14.54 11.36
CA ARG A 102 -20.31 14.96 11.92
C ARG A 102 -21.29 15.40 10.85
N GLN A 103 -20.80 15.90 9.72
CA GLN A 103 -21.61 16.42 8.63
C GLN A 103 -22.07 15.32 7.66
N MET A 104 -21.25 14.31 7.43
CA MET A 104 -21.58 13.15 6.61
C MET A 104 -21.06 11.87 7.24
N LEU A 105 -21.89 10.81 7.21
CA LEU A 105 -21.43 9.45 7.44
C LEU A 105 -20.53 9.07 6.27
N TRP A 106 -19.22 9.28 6.38
CA TRP A 106 -18.24 8.89 5.37
C TRP A 106 -18.10 7.35 5.39
N PRO A 107 -18.69 6.63 4.42
CA PRO A 107 -18.65 5.17 4.42
C PRO A 107 -17.40 4.62 3.74
N GLU A 108 -16.62 5.50 3.11
CA GLU A 108 -15.52 5.14 2.23
C GLU A 108 -14.23 5.07 3.02
N HIS A 109 -13.70 3.86 3.10
CA HIS A 109 -12.33 3.63 3.48
C HIS A 109 -11.48 3.69 2.22
N GLU A 110 -10.38 4.42 2.27
CA GLU A 110 -9.48 4.54 1.14
C GLU A 110 -8.07 4.14 1.53
N LEU A 111 -7.38 3.51 0.59
CA LEU A 111 -5.95 3.30 0.62
C LEU A 111 -5.38 4.02 -0.59
N VAL A 112 -4.62 5.08 -0.34
CA VAL A 112 -4.04 5.91 -1.38
C VAL A 112 -2.56 5.59 -1.48
N ARG A 113 -2.12 5.32 -2.70
CA ARG A 113 -0.72 5.12 -3.06
C ARG A 113 -0.38 6.12 -4.16
N HIS A 114 0.38 7.15 -3.81
CA HIS A 114 0.71 8.25 -4.71
C HIS A 114 2.18 8.15 -5.11
N VAL A 115 2.44 8.09 -6.42
CA VAL A 115 3.78 8.02 -6.98
C VAL A 115 4.12 9.39 -7.55
N LYS A 116 5.24 9.96 -7.10
CA LYS A 116 5.80 11.20 -7.64
C LYS A 116 7.24 10.99 -8.09
N CYS A 117 7.52 11.30 -9.35
CA CYS A 117 8.91 11.45 -9.81
C CYS A 117 9.42 12.83 -9.35
N GLU A 118 10.49 12.86 -8.57
CA GLU A 118 11.12 14.11 -8.15
C GLU A 118 12.10 14.62 -9.21
N TRP A 119 12.85 13.72 -9.85
CA TRP A 119 13.69 14.01 -11.02
C TRP A 119 14.08 12.72 -11.76
N GLY A 120 14.50 12.88 -13.02
CA GLY A 120 14.89 11.78 -13.89
C GLY A 120 13.71 11.01 -14.44
N GLU A 121 13.95 9.76 -14.85
CA GLU A 121 12.96 8.86 -15.43
C GLU A 121 13.18 7.45 -14.89
N MET A 122 12.26 6.97 -14.07
CA MET A 122 12.35 5.64 -13.47
C MET A 122 11.17 4.77 -13.90
N GLU A 123 11.48 3.63 -14.53
CA GLU A 123 10.50 2.61 -14.82
C GLU A 123 10.05 1.90 -13.53
N LEU A 124 8.73 1.80 -13.35
CA LEU A 124 8.12 1.15 -12.19
C LEU A 124 7.31 -0.06 -12.62
N ILE A 125 7.36 -1.10 -11.80
CA ILE A 125 6.49 -2.28 -11.89
C ILE A 125 5.40 -2.14 -10.84
N VAL A 126 4.15 -2.26 -11.28
CA VAL A 126 2.96 -2.29 -10.43
C VAL A 126 2.35 -3.69 -10.49
N ASP A 127 2.45 -4.42 -9.39
CA ASP A 127 1.86 -5.75 -9.23
C ASP A 127 0.70 -5.65 -8.23
N PHE A 128 -0.55 -5.75 -8.72
CA PHE A 128 -1.75 -5.77 -7.90
C PHE A 128 -2.37 -7.16 -7.91
N ASN A 129 -2.18 -7.92 -6.82
CA ASN A 129 -2.59 -9.32 -6.71
C ASN A 129 -3.39 -9.55 -5.41
N PRO A 130 -4.63 -9.07 -5.32
CA PRO A 130 -5.48 -9.28 -4.14
C PRO A 130 -5.87 -10.75 -3.98
N ARG A 131 -5.89 -11.20 -2.72
CA ARG A 131 -6.29 -12.56 -2.33
C ARG A 131 -7.12 -12.48 -1.05
N LEU A 132 -8.44 -12.45 -1.26
CA LEU A 132 -9.42 -12.24 -0.19
C LEU A 132 -9.50 -13.46 0.73
N ASP A 133 -10.06 -13.26 1.92
CA ASP A 133 -10.23 -14.30 2.95
C ASP A 133 -8.92 -15.05 3.23
N TYR A 134 -7.86 -14.29 3.56
CA TYR A 134 -6.55 -14.83 3.91
C TYR A 134 -5.91 -15.72 2.84
N GLY A 135 -6.09 -15.39 1.56
CA GLY A 135 -5.53 -16.19 0.47
C GLY A 135 -6.51 -17.18 -0.17
N ARG A 136 -7.69 -17.42 0.43
CA ARG A 136 -8.62 -18.48 -0.01
C ARG A 136 -9.41 -18.12 -1.27
N VAL A 137 -9.59 -16.83 -1.54
CA VAL A 137 -10.41 -16.37 -2.66
C VAL A 137 -9.59 -15.49 -3.59
N CYS A 138 -9.46 -15.94 -4.84
CA CYS A 138 -9.00 -15.09 -5.94
C CYS A 138 -10.20 -14.25 -6.43
N PRO A 139 -10.20 -12.91 -6.25
CA PRO A 139 -11.29 -12.09 -6.75
C PRO A 139 -11.23 -11.97 -8.27
N GLU A 140 -12.38 -11.75 -8.89
CA GLU A 140 -12.48 -11.34 -10.29
C GLU A 140 -12.33 -9.81 -10.36
N ILE A 141 -11.29 -9.33 -11.04
CA ILE A 141 -11.07 -7.89 -11.22
C ILE A 141 -11.90 -7.40 -12.41
N LYS A 142 -12.80 -6.45 -12.16
CA LYS A 142 -13.62 -5.82 -13.20
C LYS A 142 -13.29 -4.35 -13.32
N ASN A 143 -13.09 -3.89 -14.55
CA ASN A 143 -13.03 -2.46 -14.84
C ASN A 143 -14.45 -1.90 -14.80
N ALA A 144 -14.80 -1.21 -13.71
CA ALA A 144 -16.10 -0.58 -13.52
C ALA A 144 -16.35 0.65 -14.40
N ARG A 145 -15.40 1.02 -15.28
CA ARG A 145 -15.32 2.31 -15.97
C ARG A 145 -15.27 3.45 -14.94
N LYS A 146 -15.51 4.70 -15.36
CA LYS A 146 -15.60 5.82 -14.42
C LYS A 146 -16.66 5.53 -13.36
N LEU A 147 -16.22 5.37 -12.12
CA LEU A 147 -17.06 5.40 -10.93
C LEU A 147 -17.19 6.87 -10.52
N GLY A 148 -18.33 7.50 -10.83
CA GLY A 148 -18.54 8.93 -10.56
C GLY A 148 -17.93 9.87 -11.61
N TRP A 149 -18.26 11.16 -11.45
CA TRP A 149 -18.19 12.25 -12.42
C TRP A 149 -16.80 12.45 -13.07
#